data_AF-A0A431I1B5-F1
#
_entry.id   AF-A0A431I1B5-F1
#
_cell.length_a   1.000
_cell.length_b   1.000
_cell.length_c   1.000
_cell.angle_alpha   90.00
_cell.angle_beta   90.00
_cell.angle_gamma   90.00
#
_symmetry.space_group_name_H-M   'P 1'
#
loop_
_entity.id
_entity.type
_entity.pdbx_description
1 polymer ?
#
loop_
_entity_poly.entity_id
_entity_poly.type
_entity_poly.pdbx_seq_one_letter_code
_entity_poly.pdbx_strand_id
1 'polypeptide(L)'
;MATRTGIVIALLAVGATVASVLIGLVVTRGITRPLRGAVSIARKVASGNLSSEIEIRSQDETGQLLQALAEMNSSLRQIVGNVRDG
;
A
#
# COMPACT_ATOMS: atom_id res chain seq x y z
N MET A 1 -21.27 -44.11 -3.46
CA MET A 1 -21.71 -42.69 -3.54
C MET A 1 -20.94 -41.80 -2.59
N ALA A 2 -20.75 -42.17 -1.32
CA ALA A 2 -19.98 -41.39 -0.33
C ALA A 2 -18.56 -40.95 -0.78
N THR A 3 -17.80 -41.82 -1.45
CA THR A 3 -16.43 -41.52 -1.91
C THR A 3 -16.38 -40.42 -2.99
N ARG A 4 -17.38 -40.36 -3.89
CA ARG A 4 -17.44 -39.32 -4.93
C ARG A 4 -17.72 -37.94 -4.31
N THR A 5 -18.64 -37.87 -3.35
CA THR A 5 -18.95 -36.63 -2.63
C THR A 5 -17.77 -36.13 -1.82
N GLY A 6 -17.03 -37.03 -1.16
CA GLY A 6 -15.82 -36.67 -0.40
C GLY A 6 -14.72 -36.06 -1.28
N ILE A 7 -14.50 -36.59 -2.48
CA ILE A 7 -13.52 -36.05 -3.44
C ILE A 7 -13.94 -34.65 -3.91
N VAL A 8 -15.23 -34.43 -4.21
CA VAL A 8 -15.73 -33.10 -4.62
C VAL A 8 -15.53 -32.08 -3.50
N ILE A 9 -15.84 -32.42 -2.25
CA ILE A 9 -15.63 -31.53 -1.10
C ILE A 9 -14.15 -31.19 -0.93
N ALA A 10 -13.26 -32.19 -1.03
CA ALA A 10 -11.82 -31.97 -0.92
C ALA A 10 -11.30 -31.03 -2.01
N LEU A 11 -11.73 -31.20 -3.25
CA LEU A 11 -11.34 -30.33 -4.36
C LEU A 11 -11.83 -28.89 -4.16
N LEU A 12 -13.06 -28.71 -3.70
CA LEU A 12 -13.60 -27.38 -3.39
C LEU A 12 -12.85 -26.72 -2.23
N ALA A 13 -12.51 -27.46 -1.19
CA ALA A 13 -11.75 -26.95 -0.05
C ALA A 13 -10.34 -26.49 -0.44
N VAL A 14 -9.66 -27.29 -1.28
CA VAL A 14 -8.35 -26.92 -1.84
C VAL A 14 -8.47 -25.70 -2.73
N GLY A 15 -9.46 -25.68 -3.64
CA GLY A 15 -9.71 -24.55 -4.53
C GLY A 15 -10.00 -23.25 -3.77
N ALA A 16 -10.84 -23.31 -2.73
CA ALA A 16 -11.14 -22.17 -1.87
C ALA A 16 -9.89 -21.66 -1.15
N THR A 17 -9.06 -22.57 -0.61
CA THR A 17 -7.82 -22.21 0.08
C THR A 17 -6.84 -21.50 -0.86
N VAL A 18 -6.64 -22.05 -2.06
CA VAL A 18 -5.79 -21.43 -3.09
C VAL A 18 -6.32 -20.05 -3.48
N ALA A 19 -7.63 -19.91 -3.71
CA ALA A 19 -8.25 -18.64 -4.01
C ALA A 19 -8.06 -17.61 -2.88
N SER A 20 -8.25 -18.00 -1.62
CA SER A 20 -8.02 -17.13 -0.46
C SER A 20 -6.58 -16.63 -0.38
N VAL A 21 -5.59 -17.51 -0.62
CA VAL A 21 -4.18 -17.12 -0.62
C VAL A 21 -3.88 -16.14 -1.75
N LEU A 22 -4.38 -16.39 -2.96
CA LEU A 22 -4.20 -15.50 -4.11
C LEU A 22 -4.80 -14.12 -3.86
N ILE A 23 -6.03 -14.06 -3.35
CA ILE A 23 -6.69 -12.80 -2.99
C ILE A 23 -5.90 -12.06 -1.93
N GLY A 24 -5.45 -12.76 -0.87
CA GLY A 24 -4.63 -12.17 0.18
C GLY A 24 -3.33 -11.57 -0.35
N LEU A 25 -2.68 -12.22 -1.32
CA LEU A 25 -1.48 -11.72 -1.97
C LEU A 25 -1.74 -10.49 -2.83
N VAL A 26 -2.87 -10.44 -3.55
CA VAL A 26 -3.28 -9.27 -4.35
C VAL A 26 -3.57 -8.08 -3.43
N VAL A 27 -4.39 -8.27 -2.39
CA VAL A 27 -4.72 -7.20 -1.42
C VAL A 27 -3.47 -6.70 -0.70
N THR A 28 -2.58 -7.60 -0.29
CA THR A 28 -1.34 -7.21 0.40
C THR A 28 -0.45 -6.35 -0.50
N ARG A 29 -0.34 -6.69 -1.79
CA ARG A 29 0.51 -5.96 -2.74
C ARG A 29 -0.12 -4.67 -3.23
N GLY A 30 -1.42 -4.66 -3.49
CA GLY A 30 -2.14 -3.49 -4.00
C GLY A 30 -2.54 -2.48 -2.93
N ILE A 31 -2.78 -2.91 -1.69
CA ILE A 31 -3.32 -2.04 -0.63
C ILE A 31 -2.38 -1.97 0.57
N THR A 32 -2.12 -3.11 1.22
CA THR A 32 -1.41 -3.10 2.52
C THR A 32 0.01 -2.58 2.42
N ARG A 33 0.76 -2.95 1.37
CA ARG A 33 2.14 -2.49 1.16
C ARG A 33 2.20 -0.99 0.84
N PRO A 34 1.47 -0.44 -0.15
CA PRO A 34 1.44 1.01 -0.40
C PRO A 34 1.02 1.83 0.82
N LEU A 35 -0.01 1.39 1.56
CA LEU A 35 -0.46 2.11 2.76
C LEU A 35 0.59 2.14 3.87
N ARG A 36 1.37 1.07 4.05
CA ARG A 36 2.52 1.10 4.99
C ARG A 36 3.58 2.10 4.56
N GLY A 37 3.82 2.23 3.25
CA GLY A 37 4.70 3.26 2.68
C GLY A 37 4.19 4.66 3.00
N ALA A 38 2.91 4.93 2.75
CA ALA A 38 2.24 6.20 3.07
C ALA A 38 2.38 6.56 4.56
N VAL A 39 2.14 5.61 5.46
CA VAL A 39 2.31 5.82 6.92
C VAL A 39 3.76 6.12 7.28
N SER A 40 4.73 5.46 6.65
CA SER A 40 6.15 5.73 6.88
C SER A 40 6.54 7.16 6.46
N ILE A 41 6.04 7.61 5.30
CA ILE A 41 6.24 8.96 4.80
C ILE A 41 5.64 9.99 5.76
N ALA A 42 4.39 9.79 6.17
CA ALA A 42 3.73 10.69 7.11
C ALA A 42 4.50 10.81 8.44
N ARG A 43 5.07 9.70 8.94
CA ARG A 43 5.93 9.72 10.14
C ARG A 43 7.21 10.52 9.93
N LYS A 44 7.87 10.40 8.77
CA LYS A 44 9.06 11.19 8.44
C LYS A 44 8.74 12.69 8.36
N VAL A 45 7.62 13.03 7.71
CA VAL A 45 7.13 14.42 7.64
C VAL A 45 6.84 14.96 9.04
N ALA A 46 6.16 14.19 9.88
CA ALA A 46 5.86 14.57 11.26
C ALA A 46 7.12 14.76 12.13
N SER A 47 8.22 14.08 11.80
CA SER A 47 9.53 14.29 12.45
C SER A 47 10.37 15.40 11.81
N GLY A 48 9.83 16.16 10.85
CA GLY A 48 10.54 17.23 10.13
C GLY A 48 11.50 16.74 9.04
N ASN A 49 11.51 15.44 8.74
CA ASN A 49 12.34 14.86 7.69
C ASN A 49 11.59 14.90 6.35
N LEU A 50 11.83 15.96 5.58
CA LEU A 50 11.18 16.22 4.29
C LEU A 50 12.02 15.75 3.08
N SER A 51 13.18 15.12 3.30
CA SER A 51 14.07 14.69 2.20
C SER A 51 13.71 13.33 1.60
N SER A 52 12.63 12.69 2.07
CA SER A 52 12.23 11.37 1.59
C SER A 52 11.65 11.46 0.18
N GLU A 53 12.24 10.70 -0.74
CA GLU A 53 11.67 10.43 -2.06
C GLU A 53 10.50 9.45 -1.93
N ILE A 54 9.39 9.75 -2.60
CA ILE A 54 8.15 8.99 -2.54
C ILE A 54 7.96 8.34 -3.89
N GLU A 55 8.26 7.05 -3.96
CA GLU A 55 8.14 6.29 -5.20
C GLU A 55 6.70 5.78 -5.38
N ILE A 56 6.05 6.21 -6.45
CA ILE A 56 4.66 5.89 -6.75
C ILE A 56 4.66 4.81 -7.82
N ARG A 57 4.30 3.59 -7.42
CA ARG A 57 4.25 2.41 -8.31
C ARG A 57 2.84 1.95 -8.65
N SER A 58 1.81 2.58 -8.08
CA SER A 58 0.41 2.24 -8.30
C SER A 58 -0.31 3.36 -9.05
N GLN A 59 -1.27 2.99 -9.90
CA GLN A 59 -2.13 3.92 -10.64
C GLN A 59 -3.57 3.97 -10.09
N ASP A 60 -3.83 3.26 -9.00
CA ASP A 60 -5.11 3.23 -8.30
C ASP A 60 -5.21 4.32 -7.22
N GLU A 61 -6.22 4.24 -6.37
CA GLU A 61 -6.47 5.17 -5.25
C GLU A 61 -5.30 5.22 -4.26
N THR A 62 -4.54 4.12 -4.10
CA THR A 62 -3.35 4.12 -3.24
C THR A 62 -2.19 4.88 -3.88
N GLY A 63 -2.10 4.84 -5.21
CA GLY A 63 -1.18 5.66 -5.99
C GLY A 63 -1.50 7.14 -5.87
N GLN A 64 -2.78 7.50 -6.03
CA GLN A 64 -3.26 8.88 -5.87
C GLN A 64 -3.01 9.41 -4.45
N LEU A 65 -3.21 8.58 -3.42
CA LEU A 65 -2.88 8.93 -2.04
C LEU A 65 -1.38 9.22 -1.86
N LEU A 66 -0.51 8.38 -2.40
CA LEU A 66 0.94 8.58 -2.33
C LEU A 66 1.38 9.84 -3.10
N GLN A 67 0.75 10.13 -4.23
CA GLN A 67 0.96 11.36 -5.00
C GLN A 67 0.60 12.60 -4.16
N ALA A 68 -0.58 12.62 -3.53
CA ALA A 68 -0.99 13.73 -2.68
C ALA A 68 -0.03 13.94 -1.49
N LEU A 69 0.47 12.86 -0.89
CA LEU A 69 1.49 12.94 0.16
C LEU A 69 2.81 13.52 -0.35
N ALA A 70 3.20 13.22 -1.58
CA ALA A 70 4.41 13.78 -2.20
C ALA A 70 4.30 15.28 -2.45
N GLU A 71 3.14 15.72 -2.95
CA GLU A 71 2.86 17.14 -3.14
C GLU A 71 2.84 17.93 -1.82
N MET A 72 2.24 17.36 -0.77
CA MET A 72 2.28 17.92 0.58
C MET A 72 3.72 18.06 1.09
N ASN A 73 4.53 16.99 0.97
CA ASN A 73 5.92 17.01 1.42
C ASN A 73 6.75 18.06 0.67
N SER A 74 6.59 18.16 -0.65
CA SER A 74 7.25 19.18 -1.48
C SER A 74 6.89 20.60 -1.03
N SER A 75 5.60 20.85 -0.82
CA SER A 75 5.09 22.16 -0.39
C SER A 75 5.64 22.55 0.98
N LEU A 76 5.64 21.63 1.94
CA LEU A 76 6.24 21.86 3.26
C LEU A 76 7.73 22.17 3.17
N ARG A 77 8.46 21.47 2.29
CA ARG A 77 9.90 21.66 2.11
C ARG A 77 10.22 23.05 1.56
N GLN A 78 9.40 23.54 0.63
CA GLN A 78 9.50 24.91 0.11
C GLN A 78 9.21 25.95 1.19
N ILE A 79 8.14 25.77 1.98
CA ILE A 79 7.78 26.69 3.07
C ILE A 79 8.92 26.80 4.10
N VAL A 80 9.48 25.67 4.53
CA VAL A 80 10.60 25.66 5.49
C VAL A 80 11.87 26.27 4.88
N GLY A 81 12.15 26.04 3.60
CA GLY A 81 13.26 26.65 2.88
C GLY A 81 13.17 28.18 2.87
N ASN A 82 12.01 28.71 2.49
CA ASN A 82 11.76 30.16 2.44
C ASN A 82 11.94 30.84 3.80
N VAL A 83 11.59 30.18 4.90
CA VAL A 83 11.76 30.72 6.26
C VAL A 83 13.24 30.72 6.70
N ARG A 84 14.06 29.82 6.16
CA ARG A 84 15.50 29.74 6.49
C ARG A 84 16.35 30.74 5.72
N ASP A 85 15.90 31.12 4.52
CA ASP A 85 16.60 32.03 3.62
C ASP A 85 16.27 33.51 3.87
N GLY A 86 15.23 33.81 4.65
CA GLY A 86 14.84 35.16 5.09
C GLY A 86 15.30 35.46 6.51
#